data_AF-A0A182MU92-F1
#
_entry.id   AF-A0A182MU92-F1
#
_cell.length_a   1.000
_cell.length_b   1.000
_cell.length_c   1.000
_cell.angle_alpha   90.00
_cell.angle_beta   90.00
_cell.angle_gamma   90.00
#
_symmetry.space_group_name_H-M   'P 1'
#
loop_
_entity.id
_entity.type
_entity.pdbx_description
1 polymer ?
#
loop_
_entity_poly.entity_id
_entity_poly.type
_entity_poly.pdbx_seq_one_letter_code
_entity_poly.pdbx_strand_id
1 'polypeptide(L)'
;MCTKAVKEIVPSPDAARLYAPYIGKIIGTISYSCKWNTERMESLLVLIGAEYRVVQKWLLNNPALLELDQEETVKKISYLKYVHVTPDEILEQPHVLFNHLVTLENRTTILRECGLVEGLTLNAIGNYLKLIRKSILLMKRNYLIPKDLNMYEQLKRQFECTVEPKLNWDDRTRLQDMRIAFFNEFLTKRLDFGPPEIEKLWKSYSKIKHKSFGHTQRVIDILQYDYKFSRDKLVANMYLLHADPENLLRFPVEVPTISGMELKEIVTRYPKITMVNHSSVKRVIEILKQLDIPDGEVLKCLAIFTLSPRTIEHRLERLTRVKEFEVLMKHPRVLRLIQYHTKAAIRLEYLQQLKVRCASLDVLSSNSQNFERYVREGCDRTKGKDTAHVLKHIFKERGEAAVQMIKRHPNWFHVPILQMQETVEKLLKKKFTLDDIFNNIHILLYPLHRIEEKLTLLQIADPKLQDELGVELYRANKTQLLALALYLVELDFHFTGDGVWPEQVQQSDASSTINVELPSSLRSEYKFGKKPPTATGTT
;
A
#
# COMPACT_ATOMS: atom_id res chain seq x y z
N MET A 1 34.88 -15.86 23.11
CA MET A 1 36.34 -15.64 22.91
C MET A 1 36.77 -14.18 23.19
N CYS A 2 36.03 -13.14 22.77
CA CYS A 2 36.43 -11.73 22.96
C CYS A 2 36.59 -11.25 24.42
N THR A 3 35.85 -11.79 25.38
CA THR A 3 35.98 -11.44 26.81
C THR A 3 37.24 -12.00 27.47
N LYS A 4 37.87 -13.01 26.88
CA LYS A 4 39.12 -13.61 27.41
C LYS A 4 40.34 -12.78 27.02
N ALA A 5 40.40 -12.29 25.78
CA ALA A 5 41.52 -11.49 25.27
C ALA A 5 41.64 -10.10 25.94
N VAL A 6 40.53 -9.47 26.33
CA VAL A 6 40.57 -8.15 27.00
C VAL A 6 41.12 -8.24 28.42
N LYS A 7 40.96 -9.38 29.10
CA LYS A 7 41.52 -9.61 30.44
C LYS A 7 43.03 -9.86 30.44
N GLU A 8 43.60 -10.34 29.33
CA GLU A 8 45.03 -10.63 29.22
C GLU A 8 45.88 -9.40 28.84
N ILE A 9 45.27 -8.34 28.28
CA ILE A 9 46.01 -7.19 27.73
C ILE A 9 46.17 -6.04 28.75
N VAL A 10 45.38 -5.99 29.83
CA VAL A 10 45.42 -4.88 30.80
C VAL A 10 45.52 -5.40 32.23
N PRO A 11 46.74 -5.58 32.76
CA PRO A 11 46.95 -6.17 34.09
C PRO A 11 46.83 -5.15 35.24
N SER A 12 46.57 -3.87 34.96
CA SER A 12 46.57 -2.80 35.97
C SER A 12 45.49 -1.72 35.71
N PRO A 13 44.88 -1.15 36.77
CA PRO A 13 43.91 -0.05 36.68
C PRO A 13 44.43 1.21 35.95
N ASP A 14 45.74 1.47 36.03
CA ASP A 14 46.35 2.65 35.40
C ASP A 14 46.58 2.45 33.90
N ALA A 15 46.88 1.21 33.48
CA ALA A 15 46.92 0.85 32.06
C ALA A 15 45.54 0.96 31.41
N ALA A 16 44.46 0.68 32.14
CA ALA A 16 43.09 0.81 31.64
C ALA A 16 42.73 2.25 31.27
N ARG A 17 43.26 3.25 31.99
CA ARG A 17 43.04 4.67 31.69
C ARG A 17 43.83 5.14 30.47
N LEU A 18 45.07 4.66 30.31
CA LEU A 18 45.93 5.04 29.19
C LEU A 18 45.41 4.49 27.84
N TYR A 19 44.86 3.28 27.85
CA TYR A 19 44.34 2.61 26.64
C TYR A 19 42.84 2.83 26.41
N ALA A 20 42.09 3.48 27.32
CA ALA A 20 40.65 3.72 27.18
C ALA A 20 40.21 4.32 25.82
N PRO A 21 40.92 5.29 25.21
CA PRO A 21 40.55 5.83 23.90
C PRO A 21 40.75 4.81 22.75
N TYR A 22 41.77 3.96 22.86
CA TYR A 22 42.08 2.93 21.87
C TYR A 22 41.18 1.70 22.04
N ILE A 23 40.86 1.34 23.28
CA ILE A 23 39.89 0.31 23.64
C ILE A 23 38.50 0.74 23.19
N GLY A 24 38.10 2.01 23.30
CA GLY A 24 36.83 2.50 22.74
C GLY A 24 36.75 2.39 21.21
N LYS A 25 37.87 2.59 20.50
CA LYS A 25 37.95 2.43 19.04
C LYS A 25 37.99 0.95 18.63
N ILE A 26 38.69 0.10 19.38
CA ILE A 26 38.76 -1.35 19.19
C ILE A 26 37.43 -2.01 19.56
N ILE A 27 36.78 -1.62 20.67
CA ILE A 27 35.44 -2.08 21.06
C ILE A 27 34.39 -1.48 20.13
N GLY A 28 34.54 -0.26 19.60
CA GLY A 28 33.66 0.26 18.55
C GLY A 28 33.75 -0.61 17.29
N THR A 29 34.96 -0.94 16.85
CA THR A 29 35.19 -1.79 15.67
C THR A 29 34.80 -3.25 15.92
N ILE A 30 35.03 -3.79 17.13
CA ILE A 30 34.67 -5.16 17.54
C ILE A 30 33.18 -5.27 17.87
N SER A 31 32.52 -4.25 18.40
CA SER A 31 31.07 -4.24 18.69
C SER A 31 30.26 -4.10 17.39
N TYR A 32 30.74 -3.29 16.44
CA TYR A 32 30.26 -3.33 15.05
C TYR A 32 30.63 -4.65 14.34
N SER A 33 31.71 -5.33 14.74
CA SER A 33 32.14 -6.63 14.19
C SER A 33 31.57 -7.88 14.89
N CYS A 34 30.91 -7.77 16.06
CA CYS A 34 30.42 -8.93 16.84
C CYS A 34 28.90 -9.03 16.90
N LYS A 35 28.16 -8.02 16.42
CA LYS A 35 26.71 -8.14 16.15
C LYS A 35 26.43 -8.40 14.66
N TRP A 36 27.29 -9.19 14.01
CA TRP A 36 26.93 -9.80 12.74
C TRP A 36 25.95 -10.89 13.08
N ASN A 37 24.79 -10.89 12.41
CA ASN A 37 23.78 -11.92 12.58
C ASN A 37 24.43 -13.27 12.19
N THR A 38 24.94 -14.01 13.18
CA THR A 38 25.85 -15.16 12.97
C THR A 38 25.18 -16.20 12.07
N GLU A 39 23.87 -16.36 12.25
CA GLU A 39 22.99 -17.18 11.44
C GLU A 39 22.97 -16.78 9.95
N ARG A 40 22.99 -15.47 9.65
CA ARG A 40 23.02 -14.98 8.27
C ARG A 40 24.37 -15.23 7.60
N MET A 41 25.45 -15.06 8.35
CA MET A 41 26.80 -15.35 7.86
C MET A 41 26.97 -16.85 7.59
N GLU A 42 26.52 -17.71 8.50
CA GLU A 42 26.50 -19.17 8.34
C GLU A 42 25.65 -19.61 7.15
N SER A 43 24.47 -19.01 6.98
CA SER A 43 23.62 -19.25 5.81
C SER A 43 24.33 -18.90 4.50
N LEU A 44 24.95 -17.72 4.41
CA LEU A 44 25.70 -17.31 3.21
C LEU A 44 26.94 -18.18 2.95
N LEU A 45 27.59 -18.68 4.00
CA LEU A 45 28.72 -19.60 3.88
C LEU A 45 28.32 -20.90 3.19
N VAL A 46 27.25 -21.53 3.67
CA VAL A 46 26.71 -22.76 3.08
C VAL A 46 26.23 -22.50 1.65
N LEU A 47 25.58 -21.37 1.42
CA LEU A 47 25.02 -21.03 0.11
C LEU A 47 26.06 -20.68 -0.93
N ILE A 48 27.14 -19.98 -0.57
CA ILE A 48 28.21 -19.66 -1.52
C ILE A 48 29.13 -20.87 -1.69
N GLY A 49 29.37 -21.64 -0.64
CA GLY A 49 30.31 -22.76 -0.65
C GLY A 49 31.77 -22.33 -0.59
N ALA A 50 32.05 -21.17 0.04
CA ALA A 50 33.39 -20.63 0.22
C ALA A 50 33.83 -20.73 1.69
N GLU A 51 35.14 -20.61 1.95
CA GLU A 51 35.68 -20.68 3.31
C GLU A 51 35.20 -19.53 4.20
N TYR A 52 35.06 -19.82 5.51
CA TYR A 52 34.66 -18.85 6.55
C TYR A 52 35.37 -17.51 6.43
N ARG A 53 36.71 -17.53 6.35
CA ARG A 53 37.55 -16.32 6.31
C ARG A 53 37.31 -15.49 5.06
N VAL A 54 37.02 -16.14 3.93
CA VAL A 54 36.78 -15.49 2.64
C VAL A 54 35.45 -14.76 2.68
N VAL A 55 34.37 -15.43 3.10
CA VAL A 55 33.04 -14.80 3.22
C VAL A 55 33.04 -13.71 4.29
N GLN A 56 33.76 -13.90 5.39
CA GLN A 56 33.91 -12.87 6.43
C GLN A 56 34.53 -11.59 5.85
N LYS A 57 35.67 -11.72 5.16
CA LYS A 57 36.34 -10.59 4.52
C LYS A 57 35.46 -9.95 3.44
N TRP A 58 34.76 -10.76 2.66
CA TRP A 58 33.83 -10.31 1.63
C TRP A 58 32.67 -9.48 2.19
N LEU A 59 32.07 -9.93 3.29
CA LEU A 59 31.00 -9.23 4.00
C LEU A 59 31.48 -7.94 4.68
N LEU A 60 32.69 -7.95 5.27
CA LEU A 60 33.31 -6.74 5.82
C LEU A 60 33.52 -5.67 4.74
N ASN A 61 33.89 -6.08 3.53
CA ASN A 61 34.07 -5.18 2.39
C ASN A 61 32.74 -4.74 1.75
N ASN A 62 31.64 -5.46 2.00
CA ASN A 62 30.32 -5.23 1.38
C ASN A 62 29.19 -5.30 2.42
N PRO A 63 29.17 -4.39 3.42
CA PRO A 63 28.24 -4.49 4.56
C PRO A 63 26.77 -4.41 4.15
N ALA A 64 26.45 -3.71 3.05
CA ALA A 64 25.09 -3.59 2.52
C ALA A 64 24.46 -4.95 2.11
N LEU A 65 25.26 -6.00 1.89
CA LEU A 65 24.75 -7.34 1.63
C LEU A 65 24.02 -7.93 2.84
N LEU A 66 24.27 -7.42 4.04
CA LEU A 66 23.52 -7.81 5.24
C LEU A 66 22.12 -7.23 5.32
N GLU A 67 21.81 -6.21 4.53
CA GLU A 67 20.49 -5.57 4.53
C GLU A 67 19.52 -6.24 3.56
N LEU A 68 20.02 -7.08 2.66
CA LEU A 68 19.19 -7.80 1.69
C LEU A 68 18.20 -8.75 2.38
N ASP A 69 17.08 -9.07 1.74
CA ASP A 69 16.20 -10.10 2.25
C ASP A 69 16.87 -11.48 2.17
N GLN A 70 16.83 -12.26 3.25
CA GLN A 70 17.53 -13.55 3.34
C GLN A 70 16.95 -14.56 2.35
N GLU A 71 15.63 -14.69 2.27
CA GLU A 71 14.95 -15.63 1.40
C GLU A 71 15.17 -15.27 -0.08
N GLU A 72 15.09 -13.98 -0.42
CA GLU A 72 15.38 -13.50 -1.77
C GLU A 72 16.85 -13.74 -2.15
N THR A 73 17.79 -13.57 -1.20
CA THR A 73 19.22 -13.82 -1.44
C THR A 73 19.51 -15.29 -1.71
N VAL A 74 18.88 -16.20 -0.96
CA VAL A 74 18.97 -17.65 -1.19
C VAL A 74 18.49 -17.99 -2.60
N LYS A 75 17.34 -17.46 -3.03
CA LYS A 75 16.79 -17.69 -4.37
C LYS A 75 17.73 -17.16 -5.46
N LYS A 76 18.31 -15.97 -5.27
CA LYS A 76 19.29 -15.39 -6.22
C LYS A 76 20.54 -16.25 -6.37
N ILE A 77 21.15 -16.68 -5.26
CA ILE A 77 22.35 -17.51 -5.30
C ILE A 77 22.03 -18.87 -5.93
N SER A 78 20.90 -19.47 -5.58
CA SER A 78 20.45 -20.74 -6.18
C SER A 78 20.25 -20.62 -7.69
N TYR A 79 19.64 -19.53 -8.15
CA TYR A 79 19.51 -19.23 -9.57
C TYR A 79 20.87 -19.04 -10.27
N LEU A 80 21.79 -18.28 -9.65
CA LEU A 80 23.13 -18.07 -10.21
C LEU A 80 23.89 -19.40 -10.37
N LYS A 81 23.80 -20.29 -9.38
CA LYS A 81 24.34 -21.65 -9.48
C LYS A 81 23.69 -22.47 -10.58
N TYR A 82 22.36 -22.38 -10.72
CA TYR A 82 21.62 -23.06 -11.79
C TYR A 82 22.09 -22.62 -13.19
N VAL A 83 22.51 -21.36 -13.34
CA VAL A 83 23.10 -20.86 -14.59
C VAL A 83 24.63 -21.00 -14.66
N HIS A 84 25.21 -21.86 -13.81
CA HIS A 84 26.62 -22.22 -13.77
C HIS A 84 27.59 -21.09 -13.40
N VAL A 85 27.13 -20.06 -12.68
CA VAL A 85 28.01 -19.02 -12.11
C VAL A 85 28.75 -19.60 -10.91
N THR A 86 30.07 -19.40 -10.87
CA THR A 86 30.91 -19.95 -9.79
C THR A 86 30.82 -19.10 -8.51
N PRO A 87 31.14 -19.70 -7.33
CA PRO A 87 31.27 -18.94 -6.09
C PRO A 87 32.26 -17.78 -6.21
N ASP A 88 33.38 -17.98 -6.89
CA ASP A 88 34.43 -16.98 -7.06
C ASP A 88 33.92 -15.77 -7.86
N GLU A 89 33.16 -16.01 -8.94
CA GLU A 89 32.53 -14.92 -9.70
C GLU A 89 31.59 -14.08 -8.82
N ILE A 90 30.79 -14.72 -7.96
CA ILE A 90 29.88 -14.02 -7.03
C ILE A 90 30.67 -13.18 -6.01
N LEU A 91 31.78 -13.73 -5.51
CA LEU A 91 32.65 -13.04 -4.56
C LEU A 91 33.35 -11.83 -5.19
N GLU A 92 33.77 -11.94 -6.45
CA GLU A 92 34.36 -10.83 -7.22
C GLU A 92 33.34 -9.76 -7.61
N GLN A 93 32.07 -10.13 -7.81
CA GLN A 93 31.00 -9.24 -8.27
C GLN A 93 29.78 -9.21 -7.34
N PRO A 94 29.94 -8.83 -6.05
CA PRO A 94 28.85 -8.84 -5.06
C PRO A 94 27.66 -7.97 -5.46
N HIS A 95 27.92 -6.92 -6.24
CA HIS A 95 26.91 -5.98 -6.71
C HIS A 95 25.76 -6.65 -7.50
N VAL A 96 25.98 -7.85 -8.04
CA VAL A 96 24.95 -8.60 -8.77
C VAL A 96 23.75 -8.97 -7.88
N LEU A 97 23.99 -9.21 -6.59
CA LEU A 97 22.97 -9.65 -5.62
C LEU A 97 21.96 -8.54 -5.27
N PHE A 98 22.31 -7.28 -5.52
CA PHE A 98 21.39 -6.15 -5.37
C PHE A 98 20.38 -6.04 -6.51
N ASN A 99 20.58 -6.74 -7.64
CA ASN A 99 19.53 -6.83 -8.65
C ASN A 99 18.38 -7.70 -8.14
N HIS A 100 17.15 -7.40 -8.56
CA HIS A 100 16.03 -8.30 -8.35
C HIS A 100 16.23 -9.61 -9.12
N LEU A 101 15.79 -10.74 -8.56
CA LEU A 101 15.91 -12.06 -9.20
C LEU A 101 15.37 -12.06 -10.64
N VAL A 102 14.17 -11.53 -10.83
CA VAL A 102 13.53 -11.39 -12.15
C VAL A 102 14.38 -10.61 -13.16
N THR A 103 15.22 -9.68 -12.70
CA THR A 103 16.13 -8.93 -13.58
C THR A 103 17.29 -9.82 -14.03
N LEU A 104 17.84 -10.65 -13.14
CA LEU A 104 18.91 -11.59 -13.48
C LEU A 104 18.41 -12.65 -14.46
N GLU A 105 17.23 -13.22 -14.21
CA GLU A 105 16.55 -14.17 -15.10
C GLU A 105 16.36 -13.59 -16.50
N ASN A 106 15.71 -12.42 -16.59
CA ASN A 106 15.47 -11.78 -17.89
C ASN A 106 16.77 -11.48 -18.64
N ARG A 107 17.79 -10.94 -17.98
CA ARG A 107 19.08 -10.65 -18.63
C ARG A 107 19.76 -11.92 -19.14
N THR A 108 19.74 -12.97 -18.34
CA THR A 108 20.34 -14.25 -18.70
C THR A 108 19.66 -14.85 -19.93
N THR A 109 18.32 -14.94 -19.90
CA THR A 109 17.54 -15.49 -21.01
C THR A 109 17.72 -14.68 -22.29
N ILE A 110 17.71 -13.34 -22.18
CA ILE A 110 17.94 -12.45 -23.33
C ILE A 110 19.31 -12.67 -23.96
N LEU A 111 20.38 -12.80 -23.15
CA LEU A 111 21.72 -13.02 -23.68
C LEU A 111 21.81 -14.39 -24.37
N ARG A 112 21.18 -15.43 -23.82
CA ARG A 112 21.07 -16.76 -24.46
C ARG A 112 20.31 -16.71 -25.79
N GLU A 113 19.17 -16.02 -25.85
CA GLU A 113 18.41 -15.79 -27.09
C GLU A 113 19.29 -15.13 -28.17
N CYS A 114 20.21 -14.27 -27.76
CA CYS A 114 21.17 -13.60 -28.65
C CYS A 114 22.43 -14.42 -28.95
N GLY A 115 22.49 -15.70 -28.56
CA GLY A 115 23.61 -16.60 -28.89
C GLY A 115 24.80 -16.55 -27.93
N LEU A 116 24.71 -15.82 -26.80
CA LEU A 116 25.73 -15.88 -25.75
C LEU A 116 25.48 -17.13 -24.90
N VAL A 117 26.04 -18.26 -25.33
CA VAL A 117 25.99 -19.53 -24.60
C VAL A 117 27.27 -19.71 -23.80
N GLU A 118 28.41 -19.84 -24.46
CA GLU A 118 29.72 -20.01 -23.81
C GLU A 118 30.21 -18.72 -23.15
N GLY A 119 29.86 -17.55 -23.71
CA GLY A 119 30.22 -16.24 -23.17
C GLY A 119 29.33 -15.75 -22.02
N LEU A 120 28.42 -16.58 -21.52
CA LEU A 120 27.49 -16.21 -20.46
C LEU A 120 28.16 -16.29 -19.08
N THR A 121 28.91 -15.25 -18.75
CA THR A 121 29.55 -15.07 -17.43
C THR A 121 28.74 -14.13 -16.54
N LEU A 122 29.05 -14.09 -15.24
CA LEU A 122 28.42 -13.13 -14.33
C LEU A 122 28.68 -11.69 -14.79
N ASN A 123 29.89 -11.44 -15.32
CA ASN A 123 30.27 -10.15 -15.89
C ASN A 123 29.38 -9.74 -17.08
N ALA A 124 28.99 -10.70 -17.93
CA ALA A 124 28.09 -10.44 -19.05
C ALA A 124 26.68 -10.08 -18.56
N ILE A 125 26.17 -10.79 -17.55
CA ILE A 125 24.86 -10.51 -16.92
C ILE A 125 24.87 -9.14 -16.24
N GLY A 126 25.94 -8.82 -15.51
CA GLY A 126 26.13 -7.52 -14.85
C GLY A 126 26.19 -6.36 -15.85
N ASN A 127 26.91 -6.54 -16.97
CA ASN A 127 27.08 -5.54 -18.03
C ASN A 127 26.04 -5.59 -19.15
N TYR A 128 24.95 -6.34 -18.98
CA TYR A 128 23.89 -6.53 -19.98
C TYR A 128 23.49 -5.25 -20.74
N LEU A 129 23.22 -4.15 -20.03
CA LEU A 129 22.77 -2.89 -20.64
C LEU A 129 23.81 -2.30 -21.58
N LYS A 130 25.10 -2.52 -21.31
CA LYS A 130 26.19 -2.09 -22.19
C LYS A 130 26.28 -3.03 -23.38
N LEU A 131 26.20 -4.34 -23.16
CA LEU A 131 26.32 -5.36 -24.21
C LEU A 131 25.23 -5.23 -25.28
N ILE A 132 23.96 -5.10 -24.88
CA ILE A 132 22.86 -5.02 -25.84
C ILE A 132 22.95 -3.80 -26.77
N ARG A 133 23.66 -2.74 -26.35
CA ARG A 133 23.86 -1.51 -27.13
C ARG A 133 25.08 -1.59 -28.05
N LYS A 134 25.88 -2.65 -28.00
CA LYS A 134 27.01 -2.88 -28.91
C LYS A 134 26.52 -3.44 -30.24
N SER A 135 27.34 -3.24 -31.27
CA SER A 135 27.16 -3.91 -32.56
C SER A 135 27.51 -5.39 -32.47
N ILE A 136 26.91 -6.18 -33.35
CA ILE A 136 27.16 -7.64 -33.43
C ILE A 136 28.61 -7.93 -33.75
N LEU A 137 29.24 -7.12 -34.62
CA LEU A 137 30.65 -7.17 -34.95
C LEU A 137 31.54 -7.08 -33.72
N LEU A 138 31.22 -6.17 -32.78
CA LEU A 138 32.00 -6.03 -31.55
C LEU A 138 31.82 -7.24 -30.63
N MET A 139 30.63 -7.84 -30.59
CA MET A 139 30.41 -9.05 -29.81
C MET A 139 31.19 -10.24 -30.40
N LYS A 140 31.18 -10.41 -31.72
CA LYS A 140 31.99 -11.42 -32.45
C LYS A 140 33.49 -11.23 -32.24
N ARG A 141 33.98 -9.99 -32.36
CA ARG A 141 35.41 -9.65 -32.20
C ARG A 141 35.92 -9.95 -30.79
N ASN A 142 35.08 -9.76 -29.79
CA ASN A 142 35.40 -10.02 -28.39
C ASN A 142 35.06 -11.45 -27.96
N TYR A 143 34.76 -12.35 -28.90
CA TYR A 143 34.45 -13.76 -28.63
C TYR A 143 33.27 -13.98 -27.67
N LEU A 144 32.34 -13.03 -27.59
CA LEU A 144 31.12 -13.18 -26.78
C LEU A 144 30.06 -14.04 -27.48
N ILE A 145 30.11 -14.07 -28.81
CA ILE A 145 29.29 -14.92 -29.70
C ILE A 145 30.18 -15.48 -30.81
N PRO A 146 29.82 -16.63 -31.43
CA PRO A 146 30.58 -17.21 -32.54
C PRO A 146 30.73 -16.25 -33.73
N LYS A 147 31.89 -16.27 -34.38
CA LYS A 147 32.21 -15.34 -35.50
C LYS A 147 31.31 -15.54 -36.72
N ASP A 148 30.96 -16.79 -36.96
CA ASP A 148 30.09 -17.29 -38.03
C ASP A 148 28.60 -17.20 -37.69
N LEU A 149 28.23 -16.83 -36.45
CA LEU A 149 26.83 -16.73 -36.05
C LEU A 149 26.08 -15.70 -36.91
N ASN A 150 25.02 -16.16 -37.58
CA ASN A 150 24.04 -15.29 -38.21
C ASN A 150 23.03 -14.81 -37.16
N MET A 151 23.12 -13.55 -36.76
CA MET A 151 22.25 -12.99 -35.71
C MET A 151 20.77 -12.95 -36.14
N TYR A 152 20.48 -12.73 -37.41
CA TYR A 152 19.09 -12.72 -37.89
C TYR A 152 18.43 -14.08 -37.70
N GLU A 153 19.09 -15.15 -38.15
CA GLU A 153 18.60 -16.53 -37.96
C GLU A 153 18.55 -16.93 -36.48
N GLN A 154 19.52 -16.48 -35.69
CA GLN A 154 19.56 -16.69 -34.24
C GLN A 154 18.35 -16.08 -33.51
N LEU A 155 17.89 -14.89 -33.91
CA LEU A 155 16.71 -14.25 -33.32
C LEU A 155 15.41 -14.81 -33.91
N LYS A 156 15.39 -15.13 -35.21
CA LYS A 156 14.24 -15.72 -35.91
C LYS A 156 13.78 -17.03 -35.27
N ARG A 157 14.72 -17.91 -34.91
CA ARG A 157 14.42 -19.22 -34.29
C ARG A 157 13.81 -19.13 -32.87
N GLN A 158 13.74 -17.95 -32.26
CA GLN A 158 13.19 -17.76 -30.91
C GLN A 158 11.66 -17.66 -30.90
N PHE A 159 11.02 -17.62 -32.06
CA PHE A 159 9.59 -17.44 -32.21
C PHE A 159 8.92 -18.73 -32.69
N GLU A 160 7.74 -19.00 -32.16
CA GLU A 160 6.91 -20.15 -32.58
C GLU A 160 6.24 -19.89 -33.94
N CYS A 161 6.05 -18.62 -34.29
CA CYS A 161 5.50 -18.19 -35.57
C CYS A 161 6.56 -17.55 -36.48
N THR A 162 6.25 -17.43 -37.77
CA THR A 162 7.16 -16.84 -38.75
C THR A 162 7.34 -15.33 -38.53
N VAL A 163 8.42 -14.94 -37.88
CA VAL A 163 8.79 -13.54 -37.63
C VAL A 163 10.00 -13.17 -38.50
N GLU A 164 9.76 -12.32 -39.49
CA GLU A 164 10.76 -11.92 -40.49
C GLU A 164 10.71 -10.39 -40.69
N PRO A 165 11.36 -9.62 -39.80
CA PRO A 165 11.35 -8.17 -39.90
C PRO A 165 12.02 -7.73 -41.20
N LYS A 166 11.37 -6.82 -41.92
CA LYS A 166 11.95 -6.13 -43.08
C LYS A 166 12.94 -5.07 -42.61
N LEU A 167 14.16 -5.48 -42.31
CA LEU A 167 15.24 -4.56 -41.92
C LEU A 167 16.48 -4.78 -42.77
N ASN A 168 17.15 -3.69 -43.14
CA ASN A 168 18.48 -3.76 -43.73
C ASN A 168 19.47 -3.93 -42.58
N TRP A 169 20.17 -5.07 -42.54
CA TRP A 169 21.02 -5.45 -41.42
C TRP A 169 22.37 -5.97 -41.87
N ASP A 170 23.35 -5.72 -41.02
CA ASP A 170 24.71 -6.24 -41.10
C ASP A 170 25.27 -6.40 -39.67
N ASP A 171 26.50 -6.90 -39.55
CA ASP A 171 27.15 -7.03 -38.23
C ASP A 171 27.43 -5.67 -37.55
N ARG A 172 27.32 -4.52 -38.24
CA ARG A 172 27.48 -3.19 -37.63
C ARG A 172 26.23 -2.76 -36.87
N THR A 173 25.09 -3.39 -37.15
CA THR A 173 23.81 -3.13 -36.47
C THR A 173 23.92 -3.45 -34.97
N ARG A 174 23.30 -2.61 -34.12
CA ARG A 174 23.26 -2.83 -32.68
C ARG A 174 22.31 -3.98 -32.35
N LEU A 175 22.70 -4.82 -31.39
CA LEU A 175 21.89 -5.97 -30.99
C LEU A 175 20.48 -5.55 -30.52
N GLN A 176 20.38 -4.45 -29.77
CA GLN A 176 19.09 -3.92 -29.31
C GLN A 176 18.18 -3.52 -30.46
N ASP A 177 18.72 -2.94 -31.53
CA ASP A 177 17.92 -2.43 -32.65
C ASP A 177 17.36 -3.61 -33.47
N MET A 178 18.16 -4.66 -33.68
CA MET A 178 17.64 -5.91 -34.25
C MET A 178 16.54 -6.51 -33.37
N ARG A 179 16.76 -6.61 -32.04
CA ARG A 179 15.72 -7.15 -31.14
C ARG A 179 14.41 -6.35 -31.19
N ILE A 180 14.49 -5.03 -31.27
CA ILE A 180 13.31 -4.16 -31.39
C ILE A 180 12.56 -4.45 -32.70
N ALA A 181 13.27 -4.62 -33.82
CA ALA A 181 12.66 -4.97 -35.10
C ALA A 181 11.92 -6.32 -35.04
N PHE A 182 12.52 -7.34 -34.42
CA PHE A 182 11.86 -8.64 -34.19
C PHE A 182 10.64 -8.52 -33.27
N PHE A 183 10.70 -7.72 -32.21
CA PHE A 183 9.52 -7.45 -31.37
C PHE A 183 8.39 -6.78 -32.17
N ASN A 184 8.71 -5.79 -32.99
CA ASN A 184 7.71 -5.09 -33.80
C ASN A 184 7.02 -6.06 -34.76
N GLU A 185 7.81 -6.82 -35.53
CA GLU A 185 7.29 -7.80 -36.48
C GLU A 185 6.44 -8.86 -35.79
N PHE A 186 6.90 -9.39 -34.65
CA PHE A 186 6.14 -10.36 -33.86
C PHE A 186 4.80 -9.79 -33.39
N LEU A 187 4.79 -8.58 -32.81
CA LEU A 187 3.55 -7.99 -32.30
C LEU A 187 2.60 -7.58 -33.43
N THR A 188 3.12 -7.11 -34.56
CA THR A 188 2.33 -6.86 -35.77
C THR A 188 1.68 -8.15 -36.27
N LYS A 189 2.41 -9.26 -36.36
CA LYS A 189 1.83 -10.54 -36.80
C LYS A 189 0.89 -11.18 -35.78
N ARG A 190 1.27 -11.19 -34.51
CA ARG A 190 0.55 -11.92 -33.45
C ARG A 190 -0.70 -11.19 -32.97
N LEU A 191 -0.64 -9.86 -32.91
CA LEU A 191 -1.70 -9.02 -32.31
C LEU A 191 -2.25 -7.96 -33.28
N ASP A 192 -1.84 -7.98 -34.55
CA ASP A 192 -2.24 -6.98 -35.55
C ASP A 192 -1.96 -5.55 -35.06
N PHE A 193 -0.78 -5.34 -34.48
CA PHE A 193 -0.34 -4.00 -34.07
C PHE A 193 0.03 -3.18 -35.30
N GLY A 194 -0.65 -2.05 -35.49
CA GLY A 194 -0.30 -1.05 -36.48
C GLY A 194 0.77 -0.08 -35.98
N PRO A 195 1.19 0.87 -36.83
CA PRO A 195 2.13 1.93 -36.47
C PRO A 195 1.77 2.69 -35.17
N PRO A 196 0.50 3.10 -34.91
CA PRO A 196 0.19 3.86 -33.70
C PRO A 196 0.29 3.01 -32.42
N GLU A 197 -0.09 1.73 -32.48
CA GLU A 197 0.09 0.82 -31.33
C GLU A 197 1.57 0.59 -31.01
N ILE A 198 2.40 0.42 -32.04
CA ILE A 198 3.86 0.26 -31.88
C ILE A 198 4.48 1.52 -31.30
N GLU A 199 4.13 2.71 -31.80
CA GLU A 199 4.61 3.98 -31.24
C GLU A 199 4.21 4.12 -29.77
N LYS A 200 2.95 3.84 -29.44
CA LYS A 200 2.44 3.86 -28.06
C LYS A 200 3.20 2.89 -27.16
N LEU A 201 3.47 1.67 -27.64
CA LEU A 201 4.24 0.66 -26.91
C LEU A 201 5.62 1.21 -26.54
N TRP A 202 6.36 1.76 -27.51
CA TRP A 202 7.70 2.27 -27.26
C TRP A 202 7.71 3.58 -26.46
N LYS A 203 6.65 4.39 -26.54
CA LYS A 203 6.52 5.61 -25.73
C LYS A 203 6.19 5.31 -24.27
N SER A 204 5.24 4.42 -24.00
CA SER A 204 4.71 4.17 -22.66
C SER A 204 5.32 2.94 -21.96
N TYR A 205 5.77 1.95 -22.72
CA TYR A 205 6.18 0.62 -22.23
C TYR A 205 7.53 0.17 -22.82
N SER A 206 8.45 1.12 -23.06
CA SER A 206 9.77 0.89 -23.66
C SER A 206 10.64 -0.17 -22.98
N LYS A 207 10.35 -0.50 -21.73
CA LYS A 207 11.06 -1.54 -20.97
C LYS A 207 10.86 -2.95 -21.56
N ILE A 208 9.94 -3.13 -22.50
CA ILE A 208 9.64 -4.46 -23.08
C ILE A 208 10.83 -4.99 -23.88
N LYS A 209 11.70 -4.10 -24.39
CA LYS A 209 13.00 -4.48 -24.99
C LYS A 209 13.94 -5.21 -24.02
N HIS A 210 13.68 -5.13 -22.72
CA HIS A 210 14.40 -5.85 -21.66
C HIS A 210 13.63 -7.07 -21.15
N LYS A 211 12.71 -7.59 -21.97
CA LYS A 211 12.09 -8.90 -21.81
C LYS A 211 12.59 -9.85 -22.90
N SER A 212 12.63 -11.13 -22.57
CA SER A 212 12.93 -12.17 -23.54
C SER A 212 11.74 -12.33 -24.51
N PHE A 213 11.99 -12.85 -25.71
CA PHE A 213 10.93 -13.10 -26.68
C PHE A 213 9.99 -14.19 -26.18
N GLY A 214 10.56 -15.27 -25.61
CA GLY A 214 9.77 -16.37 -25.02
C GLY A 214 8.87 -15.89 -23.88
N HIS A 215 9.34 -14.96 -23.03
CA HIS A 215 8.53 -14.37 -21.96
C HIS A 215 7.29 -13.67 -22.52
N THR A 216 7.49 -12.79 -23.51
CA THR A 216 6.39 -12.00 -24.09
C THR A 216 5.40 -12.89 -24.85
N GLN A 217 5.88 -13.90 -25.59
CA GLN A 217 5.03 -14.89 -26.27
C GLN A 217 4.13 -15.60 -25.26
N ARG A 218 4.73 -16.19 -24.22
CA ARG A 218 3.99 -16.92 -23.18
C ARG A 218 2.97 -16.06 -22.44
N VAL A 219 3.31 -14.81 -22.14
CA VAL A 219 2.36 -13.86 -21.53
C VAL A 219 1.16 -13.61 -22.46
N ILE A 220 1.39 -13.41 -23.76
CA ILE A 220 0.30 -13.21 -24.73
C ILE A 220 -0.58 -14.46 -24.79
N ASP A 221 0.02 -15.64 -24.84
CA ASP A 221 -0.72 -16.91 -24.93
C ASP A 221 -1.60 -17.13 -23.70
N ILE A 222 -1.05 -16.96 -22.49
CA ILE A 222 -1.84 -17.08 -21.25
C ILE A 222 -2.99 -16.06 -21.25
N LEU A 223 -2.73 -14.80 -21.63
CA LEU A 223 -3.78 -13.78 -21.62
C LEU A 223 -4.88 -14.08 -22.65
N GLN A 224 -4.53 -14.53 -23.86
CA GLN A 224 -5.52 -14.84 -24.91
C GLN A 224 -6.26 -16.15 -24.66
N TYR A 225 -5.56 -17.21 -24.24
CA TYR A 225 -6.15 -18.55 -24.14
C TYR A 225 -6.73 -18.85 -22.76
N ASP A 226 -6.09 -18.44 -21.67
CA ASP A 226 -6.54 -18.78 -20.32
C ASP A 226 -7.49 -17.72 -19.74
N TYR A 227 -7.16 -16.45 -19.98
CA TYR A 227 -7.94 -15.28 -19.55
C TYR A 227 -8.89 -14.73 -20.62
N LYS A 228 -8.86 -15.26 -21.85
CA LYS A 228 -9.77 -14.89 -22.95
C LYS A 228 -9.72 -13.40 -23.33
N PHE A 229 -8.55 -12.77 -23.24
CA PHE A 229 -8.38 -11.38 -23.65
C PHE A 229 -8.48 -11.26 -25.16
N SER A 230 -9.39 -10.40 -25.62
CA SER A 230 -9.42 -9.99 -27.02
C SER A 230 -8.19 -9.15 -27.38
N ARG A 231 -7.93 -9.02 -28.68
CA ARG A 231 -6.90 -8.12 -29.23
C ARG A 231 -7.04 -6.70 -28.67
N ASP A 232 -8.25 -6.13 -28.74
CA ASP A 232 -8.49 -4.76 -28.29
C ASP A 232 -8.27 -4.59 -26.78
N LYS A 233 -8.60 -5.64 -26.00
CA LYS A 233 -8.33 -5.64 -24.56
C LYS A 233 -6.83 -5.61 -24.26
N LEU A 234 -6.02 -6.34 -25.01
CA LEU A 234 -4.55 -6.32 -24.90
C LEU A 234 -3.98 -4.97 -25.34
N VAL A 235 -4.45 -4.39 -26.44
CA VAL A 235 -4.05 -3.05 -26.92
C VAL A 235 -4.39 -1.97 -25.90
N ALA A 236 -5.54 -2.06 -25.25
CA ALA A 236 -5.92 -1.16 -24.16
C ALA A 236 -5.05 -1.35 -22.90
N ASN A 237 -4.46 -2.53 -22.70
CA ASN A 237 -3.72 -2.91 -21.50
C ASN A 237 -2.30 -3.42 -21.81
N MET A 238 -1.57 -2.78 -22.74
CA MET A 238 -0.22 -3.23 -23.16
C MET A 238 0.80 -3.36 -22.02
N TYR A 239 0.57 -2.70 -20.88
CA TYR A 239 1.41 -2.90 -19.69
C TYR A 239 1.44 -4.36 -19.21
N LEU A 240 0.42 -5.16 -19.56
CA LEU A 240 0.34 -6.59 -19.24
C LEU A 240 1.39 -7.42 -19.96
N LEU A 241 1.98 -6.94 -21.05
CA LEU A 241 3.10 -7.62 -21.71
C LEU A 241 4.33 -7.75 -20.78
N HIS A 242 4.34 -7.02 -19.67
CA HIS A 242 5.34 -7.13 -18.62
C HIS A 242 4.99 -8.11 -17.49
N ALA A 243 3.79 -8.67 -17.50
CA ALA A 243 3.32 -9.59 -16.47
C ALA A 243 4.27 -10.79 -16.34
N ASP A 244 4.28 -11.41 -15.16
CA ASP A 244 5.02 -12.64 -14.92
C ASP A 244 4.16 -13.84 -15.35
N PRO A 245 4.57 -14.64 -16.36
CA PRO A 245 3.79 -15.77 -16.85
C PRO A 245 3.57 -16.83 -15.77
N GLU A 246 4.52 -17.04 -14.86
CA GLU A 246 4.36 -18.02 -13.77
C GLU A 246 3.31 -17.54 -12.76
N ASN A 247 3.34 -16.24 -12.44
CA ASN A 247 2.31 -15.64 -11.61
C ASN A 247 0.93 -15.73 -12.28
N LEU A 248 0.83 -15.44 -13.58
CA LEU A 248 -0.43 -15.52 -14.33
C LEU A 248 -1.07 -16.91 -14.28
N LEU A 249 -0.25 -17.97 -14.38
CA LEU A 249 -0.71 -19.36 -14.32
C LEU A 249 -1.11 -19.78 -12.91
N ARG A 250 -0.33 -19.39 -11.89
CA ARG A 250 -0.61 -19.75 -10.49
C ARG A 250 -1.77 -18.96 -9.88
N PHE A 251 -2.01 -17.73 -10.34
CA PHE A 251 -3.04 -16.85 -9.78
C PHE A 251 -4.41 -17.52 -9.64
N PRO A 252 -5.03 -18.08 -10.69
CA PRO A 252 -6.37 -18.68 -10.59
C PRO A 252 -6.39 -19.94 -9.72
N VAL A 253 -5.25 -20.61 -9.51
CA VAL A 253 -5.14 -21.78 -8.64
C VAL A 253 -5.08 -21.35 -7.17
N GLU A 254 -4.25 -20.35 -6.86
CA GLU A 254 -4.00 -19.90 -5.49
C GLU A 254 -5.06 -18.92 -4.96
N VAL A 255 -5.68 -18.15 -5.86
CA VAL A 255 -6.73 -17.17 -5.56
C VAL A 255 -7.86 -17.33 -6.58
N PRO A 256 -8.65 -18.42 -6.51
CA PRO A 256 -9.70 -18.68 -7.49
C PRO A 256 -10.83 -17.65 -7.46
N THR A 257 -11.11 -17.09 -6.29
CA THR A 257 -12.17 -16.11 -6.07
C THR A 257 -11.69 -14.97 -5.17
N ILE A 258 -12.20 -13.77 -5.39
CA ILE A 258 -12.07 -12.64 -4.47
C ILE A 258 -13.46 -12.14 -4.14
N SER A 259 -13.82 -12.12 -2.86
CA SER A 259 -15.15 -11.67 -2.40
C SER A 259 -16.31 -12.34 -3.13
N GLY A 260 -16.20 -13.66 -3.34
CA GLY A 260 -17.21 -14.47 -4.03
C GLY A 260 -17.22 -14.38 -5.55
N MET A 261 -16.46 -13.46 -6.18
CA MET A 261 -16.37 -13.33 -7.63
C MET A 261 -15.16 -14.11 -8.19
N GLU A 262 -15.35 -14.81 -9.31
CA GLU A 262 -14.26 -15.54 -9.96
C GLU A 262 -13.14 -14.61 -10.42
N LEU A 263 -11.89 -15.05 -10.22
CA LEU A 263 -10.72 -14.24 -10.58
C LEU A 263 -10.73 -13.83 -12.05
N LYS A 264 -11.15 -14.71 -12.97
CA LYS A 264 -11.18 -14.42 -14.41
C LYS A 264 -12.12 -13.26 -14.74
N GLU A 265 -13.26 -13.18 -14.05
CA GLU A 265 -14.20 -12.07 -14.19
C GLU A 265 -13.57 -10.77 -13.66
N ILE A 266 -12.89 -10.84 -12.52
CA ILE A 266 -12.19 -9.70 -11.93
C ILE A 266 -11.08 -9.20 -12.84
N VAL A 267 -10.26 -10.10 -13.39
CA VAL A 267 -9.18 -9.74 -14.33
C VAL A 267 -9.73 -9.10 -15.59
N THR A 268 -10.91 -9.52 -16.05
CA THR A 268 -11.58 -8.86 -17.18
C THR A 268 -12.00 -7.42 -16.84
N ARG A 269 -12.55 -7.19 -15.64
CA ARG A 269 -12.98 -5.85 -15.18
C ARG A 269 -11.79 -4.96 -14.79
N TYR A 270 -10.77 -5.54 -14.17
CA TYR A 270 -9.60 -4.85 -13.62
C TYR A 270 -8.30 -5.63 -13.89
N PRO A 271 -7.78 -5.60 -15.14
CA PRO A 271 -6.64 -6.42 -15.54
C PRO A 271 -5.37 -6.17 -14.73
N LYS A 272 -5.21 -4.96 -14.18
CA LYS A 272 -4.03 -4.56 -13.41
C LYS A 272 -3.75 -5.46 -12.20
N ILE A 273 -4.74 -6.19 -11.69
CA ILE A 273 -4.54 -7.13 -10.57
C ILE A 273 -3.51 -8.22 -10.91
N THR A 274 -3.40 -8.64 -12.17
CA THR A 274 -2.44 -9.68 -12.60
C THR A 274 -0.98 -9.23 -12.57
N MET A 275 -0.74 -7.91 -12.45
CA MET A 275 0.59 -7.35 -12.28
C MET A 275 1.12 -7.48 -10.85
N VAL A 276 0.30 -7.99 -9.93
CA VAL A 276 0.67 -8.22 -8.53
C VAL A 276 0.79 -9.71 -8.28
N ASN A 277 1.73 -10.09 -7.42
CA ASN A 277 1.93 -11.49 -7.04
C ASN A 277 0.68 -12.03 -6.33
N HIS A 278 0.24 -13.23 -6.70
CA HIS A 278 -0.90 -13.92 -6.08
C HIS A 278 -0.77 -14.04 -4.56
N SER A 279 0.45 -14.26 -4.03
CA SER A 279 0.70 -14.35 -2.59
C SER A 279 0.42 -13.03 -1.86
N SER A 280 0.78 -11.90 -2.47
CA SER A 280 0.45 -10.57 -1.96
C SER A 280 -1.06 -10.36 -1.93
N VAL A 281 -1.76 -10.70 -3.03
CA VAL A 281 -3.22 -10.54 -3.10
C VAL A 281 -3.92 -11.43 -2.06
N LYS A 282 -3.48 -12.68 -1.89
CA LYS A 282 -3.96 -13.60 -0.85
C LYS A 282 -3.87 -12.98 0.55
N ARG A 283 -2.71 -12.42 0.90
CA ARG A 283 -2.52 -11.72 2.17
C ARG A 283 -3.37 -10.44 2.29
N VAL A 284 -3.56 -9.69 1.22
CA VAL A 284 -4.49 -8.54 1.23
C VAL A 284 -5.91 -9.02 1.53
N ILE A 285 -6.38 -10.11 0.93
CA ILE A 285 -7.71 -10.68 1.23
C ILE A 285 -7.83 -11.02 2.72
N GLU A 286 -6.81 -11.64 3.31
CA GLU A 286 -6.78 -11.96 4.75
C GLU A 286 -6.90 -10.70 5.61
N ILE A 287 -6.15 -9.64 5.29
CA ILE A 287 -6.24 -8.35 5.99
C ILE A 287 -7.64 -7.74 5.86
N LEU A 288 -8.23 -7.75 4.66
CA LEU A 288 -9.56 -7.17 4.43
C LEU A 288 -10.66 -7.94 5.15
N LYS A 289 -10.54 -9.27 5.26
CA LYS A 289 -11.48 -10.09 6.05
C LYS A 289 -11.51 -9.69 7.53
N GLN A 290 -10.38 -9.25 8.09
CA GLN A 290 -10.32 -8.78 9.48
C GLN A 290 -11.07 -7.46 9.70
N LEU A 291 -11.31 -6.67 8.64
CA LEU A 291 -12.04 -5.40 8.73
C LEU A 291 -13.56 -5.57 8.70
N ASP A 292 -14.07 -6.79 8.44
CA ASP A 292 -15.51 -7.09 8.42
C ASP A 292 -16.29 -6.19 7.43
N ILE A 293 -15.66 -5.86 6.29
CA ILE A 293 -16.26 -5.06 5.22
C ILE A 293 -17.01 -6.01 4.27
N PRO A 294 -18.26 -5.71 3.90
CA PRO A 294 -19.03 -6.55 2.99
C PRO A 294 -18.33 -6.77 1.64
N ASP A 295 -18.36 -8.00 1.16
CA ASP A 295 -17.71 -8.43 -0.08
C ASP A 295 -18.08 -7.56 -1.30
N GLY A 296 -19.36 -7.19 -1.42
CA GLY A 296 -19.83 -6.30 -2.50
C GLY A 296 -19.21 -4.91 -2.48
N GLU A 297 -18.74 -4.44 -1.33
CA GLU A 297 -18.04 -3.15 -1.19
C GLU A 297 -16.54 -3.29 -1.50
N VAL A 298 -15.93 -4.42 -1.14
CA VAL A 298 -14.55 -4.75 -1.53
C VAL A 298 -14.43 -4.80 -3.06
N LEU A 299 -15.40 -5.42 -3.75
CA LEU A 299 -15.45 -5.49 -5.21
C LEU A 299 -15.60 -4.12 -5.90
N LYS A 300 -16.10 -3.10 -5.20
CA LYS A 300 -16.13 -1.71 -5.71
C LYS A 300 -14.77 -1.02 -5.61
N CYS A 301 -13.79 -1.63 -4.92
CA CYS A 301 -12.47 -1.07 -4.65
C CYS A 301 -11.32 -2.02 -5.04
N LEU A 302 -11.40 -2.68 -6.21
CA LEU A 302 -10.39 -3.64 -6.69
C LEU A 302 -8.95 -3.09 -6.73
N ALA A 303 -8.79 -1.78 -6.83
CA ALA A 303 -7.48 -1.14 -6.79
C ALA A 303 -6.72 -1.37 -5.48
N ILE A 304 -7.41 -1.70 -4.38
CA ILE A 304 -6.77 -2.03 -3.10
C ILE A 304 -5.81 -3.22 -3.22
N PHE A 305 -6.14 -4.19 -4.08
CA PHE A 305 -5.31 -5.38 -4.33
C PHE A 305 -4.03 -5.07 -5.10
N THR A 306 -3.85 -3.83 -5.58
CA THR A 306 -2.59 -3.40 -6.20
C THR A 306 -1.57 -2.85 -5.20
N LEU A 307 -1.96 -2.70 -3.93
CA LEU A 307 -1.07 -2.27 -2.86
C LEU A 307 -0.36 -3.47 -2.22
N SER A 308 0.83 -3.23 -1.67
CA SER A 308 1.50 -4.27 -0.88
C SER A 308 0.78 -4.48 0.46
N PRO A 309 0.75 -5.73 0.99
CA PRO A 309 0.17 -5.99 2.31
C PRO A 309 0.71 -5.08 3.41
N ARG A 310 2.03 -4.88 3.45
CA ARG A 310 2.71 -3.97 4.40
C ARG A 310 2.20 -2.53 4.29
N THR A 311 1.93 -2.06 3.07
CA THR A 311 1.37 -0.71 2.85
C THR A 311 -0.04 -0.60 3.39
N ILE A 312 -0.87 -1.62 3.23
CA ILE A 312 -2.24 -1.65 3.76
C ILE A 312 -2.21 -1.66 5.29
N GLU A 313 -1.43 -2.57 5.89
CA GLU A 313 -1.23 -2.66 7.34
C GLU A 313 -0.77 -1.32 7.94
N HIS A 314 0.27 -0.72 7.38
CA HIS A 314 0.77 0.58 7.84
C HIS A 314 -0.29 1.69 7.73
N ARG A 315 -1.07 1.71 6.64
CA ARG A 315 -2.12 2.72 6.45
C ARG A 315 -3.29 2.49 7.39
N LEU A 316 -3.65 1.24 7.67
CA LEU A 316 -4.65 0.87 8.67
C LEU A 316 -4.21 1.30 10.06
N GLU A 317 -2.99 0.99 10.47
CA GLU A 317 -2.43 1.40 11.76
C GLU A 317 -2.46 2.92 11.93
N ARG A 318 -2.18 3.67 10.86
CA ARG A 318 -2.29 5.14 10.89
C ARG A 318 -3.73 5.62 11.00
N LEU A 319 -4.68 4.96 10.36
CA LEU A 319 -6.11 5.30 10.48
C LEU A 319 -6.63 5.01 11.89
N THR A 320 -6.23 3.89 12.49
CA THR A 320 -6.65 3.54 13.87
C THR A 320 -6.06 4.46 14.94
N ARG A 321 -4.97 5.19 14.65
CA ARG A 321 -4.44 6.22 15.57
C ARG A 321 -5.31 7.47 15.64
N VAL A 322 -6.20 7.68 14.68
CA VAL A 322 -7.16 8.80 14.67
C VAL A 322 -8.44 8.30 15.33
N LYS A 323 -8.74 8.76 16.55
CA LYS A 323 -9.86 8.26 17.36
C LYS A 323 -11.20 8.36 16.63
N GLU A 324 -11.38 9.42 15.83
CA GLU A 324 -12.58 9.66 15.04
C GLU A 324 -12.84 8.56 13.99
N PHE A 325 -11.82 7.82 13.57
CA PHE A 325 -11.95 6.74 12.60
C PHE A 325 -12.01 5.34 13.21
N GLU A 326 -11.70 5.19 14.50
CA GLU A 326 -11.80 3.90 15.21
C GLU A 326 -13.20 3.31 15.05
N VAL A 327 -14.22 4.15 15.24
CA VAL A 327 -15.65 3.82 15.10
C VAL A 327 -16.04 3.48 13.65
N LEU A 328 -15.30 4.01 12.67
CA LEU A 328 -15.64 3.91 11.26
C LEU A 328 -14.78 2.89 10.50
N MET A 329 -13.98 2.06 11.20
CA MET A 329 -13.08 1.09 10.57
C MET A 329 -13.80 0.06 9.68
N LYS A 330 -15.05 -0.26 10.01
CA LYS A 330 -15.91 -1.17 9.22
C LYS A 330 -16.62 -0.47 8.05
N HIS A 331 -16.49 0.85 7.94
CA HIS A 331 -17.14 1.60 6.89
C HIS A 331 -16.46 1.32 5.54
N PRO A 332 -17.21 0.98 4.46
CA PRO A 332 -16.65 0.66 3.14
C PRO A 332 -15.65 1.68 2.58
N ARG A 333 -15.83 2.96 2.92
CA ARG A 333 -14.93 4.04 2.46
C ARG A 333 -13.55 4.04 3.11
N VAL A 334 -13.34 3.28 4.17
CA VAL A 334 -12.00 3.04 4.72
C VAL A 334 -11.08 2.50 3.64
N LEU A 335 -11.57 1.62 2.75
CA LEU A 335 -10.79 1.12 1.62
C LEU A 335 -10.30 2.25 0.70
N ARG A 336 -11.14 3.27 0.46
CA ARG A 336 -10.76 4.45 -0.34
C ARG A 336 -9.75 5.33 0.38
N LEU A 337 -9.85 5.46 1.71
CA LEU A 337 -8.84 6.19 2.49
C LEU A 337 -7.51 5.45 2.49
N ILE A 338 -7.51 4.12 2.57
CA ILE A 338 -6.28 3.33 2.41
C ILE A 338 -5.73 3.55 1.01
N GLN A 339 -6.54 3.47 -0.04
CA GLN A 339 -6.09 3.67 -1.42
C GLN A 339 -5.47 5.07 -1.62
N TYR A 340 -6.13 6.12 -1.15
CA TYR A 340 -5.77 7.53 -1.34
C TYR A 340 -5.21 8.18 -0.07
N HIS A 341 -4.42 7.43 0.71
CA HIS A 341 -3.96 7.82 2.04
C HIS A 341 -3.29 9.19 2.11
N THR A 342 -2.36 9.50 1.20
CA THR A 342 -1.67 10.81 1.20
C THR A 342 -2.65 11.96 1.05
N LYS A 343 -3.65 11.82 0.15
CA LYS A 343 -4.68 12.83 -0.07
C LYS A 343 -5.57 12.98 1.16
N ALA A 344 -5.98 11.86 1.76
CA ALA A 344 -6.80 11.85 2.96
C ALA A 344 -6.07 12.50 4.16
N ALA A 345 -4.77 12.21 4.33
CA ALA A 345 -3.97 12.76 5.41
C ALA A 345 -3.83 14.28 5.33
N ILE A 346 -3.48 14.81 4.15
CA ILE A 346 -3.38 16.27 3.92
C ILE A 346 -4.72 16.96 4.20
N ARG A 347 -5.83 16.34 3.78
CA ARG A 347 -7.17 16.88 4.01
C ARG A 347 -7.56 16.87 5.47
N LEU A 348 -7.24 15.79 6.19
CA LEU A 348 -7.49 15.71 7.61
C LEU A 348 -6.70 16.78 8.38
N GLU A 349 -5.42 16.93 8.08
CA GLU A 349 -4.57 17.97 8.67
C GLU A 349 -5.12 19.37 8.40
N TYR A 350 -5.59 19.63 7.18
CA TYR A 350 -6.22 20.89 6.82
C TYR A 350 -7.54 21.13 7.59
N LEU A 351 -8.41 20.12 7.71
CA LEU A 351 -9.64 20.24 8.49
C LEU A 351 -9.36 20.45 9.99
N GLN A 352 -8.29 19.85 10.53
CA GLN A 352 -7.84 20.06 11.90
C GLN A 352 -7.34 21.49 12.13
N GLN A 353 -6.61 22.07 11.17
CA GLN A 353 -6.20 23.48 11.22
C GLN A 353 -7.40 24.44 11.24
N LEU A 354 -8.46 24.11 10.50
CA LEU A 354 -9.74 24.82 10.50
C LEU A 354 -10.60 24.54 11.75
N LYS A 355 -10.13 23.69 12.67
CA LYS A 355 -10.88 23.24 13.86
C LYS A 355 -12.25 22.65 13.51
N VAL A 356 -12.40 22.04 12.32
CA VAL A 356 -13.62 21.33 11.95
C VAL A 356 -13.75 20.10 12.85
N ARG A 357 -14.88 20.00 13.54
CA ARG A 357 -15.13 18.96 14.55
C ARG A 357 -15.41 17.58 13.96
N CYS A 358 -15.98 17.55 12.76
CA CYS A 358 -16.48 16.32 12.14
C CYS A 358 -15.77 16.10 10.81
N ALA A 359 -14.64 15.36 10.85
CA ALA A 359 -13.98 14.91 9.64
C ALA A 359 -14.67 13.65 9.10
N SER A 360 -15.61 13.82 8.17
CA SER A 360 -16.30 12.69 7.55
C SER A 360 -15.39 11.89 6.61
N LEU A 361 -15.51 10.56 6.62
CA LEU A 361 -14.84 9.70 5.63
C LEU A 361 -15.26 10.05 4.21
N ASP A 362 -16.50 10.51 4.04
CA ASP A 362 -17.08 10.92 2.77
C ASP A 362 -16.32 12.12 2.19
N VAL A 363 -16.05 13.13 3.02
CA VAL A 363 -15.33 14.36 2.67
C VAL A 363 -13.86 14.03 2.36
N LEU A 364 -13.22 13.22 3.21
CA LEU A 364 -11.80 12.87 3.06
C LEU A 364 -11.54 12.02 1.82
N SER A 365 -12.47 11.12 1.46
CA SER A 365 -12.39 10.26 0.28
C SER A 365 -12.94 10.89 -1.01
N SER A 366 -13.48 12.11 -0.95
CA SER A 366 -14.12 12.78 -2.10
C SER A 366 -13.14 13.23 -3.20
N ASN A 367 -13.66 13.66 -4.35
CA ASN A 367 -12.84 14.37 -5.35
C ASN A 367 -12.41 15.77 -4.84
N SER A 368 -11.48 16.44 -5.52
CA SER A 368 -10.93 17.72 -5.03
C SER A 368 -11.99 18.84 -5.03
N GLN A 369 -12.82 18.90 -6.07
CA GLN A 369 -13.90 19.90 -6.19
C GLN A 369 -14.91 19.82 -5.03
N ASN A 370 -15.34 18.61 -4.65
CA ASN A 370 -16.28 18.42 -3.55
C ASN A 370 -15.67 18.80 -2.19
N PHE A 371 -14.37 18.51 -1.99
CA PHE A 371 -13.67 18.90 -0.78
C PHE A 371 -13.51 20.42 -0.68
N GLU A 372 -13.08 21.08 -1.76
CA GLU A 372 -12.96 22.54 -1.79
C GLU A 372 -14.32 23.22 -1.55
N ARG A 373 -15.38 22.68 -2.14
CA ARG A 373 -16.74 23.15 -1.92
C ARG A 373 -17.16 23.00 -0.46
N TYR A 374 -16.88 21.85 0.16
CA TYR A 374 -17.16 21.63 1.59
C TYR A 374 -16.45 22.67 2.47
N VAL A 375 -15.16 22.91 2.22
CA VAL A 375 -14.36 23.89 2.96
C VAL A 375 -14.90 25.32 2.79
N ARG A 376 -15.25 25.72 1.57
CA ARG A 376 -15.68 27.10 1.29
C ARG A 376 -17.11 27.40 1.72
N GLU A 377 -18.03 26.47 1.48
CA GLU A 377 -19.45 26.69 1.71
C GLU A 377 -19.90 26.28 3.12
N GLY A 378 -19.02 25.64 3.92
CA GLY A 378 -19.35 25.11 5.25
C GLY A 378 -20.44 24.02 5.26
N CYS A 379 -20.95 23.64 4.08
CA CYS A 379 -22.07 22.74 3.94
C CYS A 379 -21.59 21.28 4.06
N ASP A 380 -21.85 20.66 5.20
CA ASP A 380 -21.70 19.22 5.34
C ASP A 380 -22.76 18.46 4.51
N ARG A 381 -22.39 18.18 3.25
CA ARG A 381 -23.22 17.43 2.30
C ARG A 381 -23.19 15.92 2.53
N THR A 382 -22.51 15.43 3.56
CA THR A 382 -22.49 13.99 3.89
C THR A 382 -23.89 13.50 4.24
N LYS A 383 -24.81 14.41 4.62
CA LYS A 383 -26.19 14.11 5.02
C LYS A 383 -26.23 13.00 6.09
N GLY A 384 -25.25 12.99 6.98
CA GLY A 384 -25.13 12.02 8.08
C GLY A 384 -24.96 10.57 7.66
N LYS A 385 -24.29 10.29 6.53
CA LYS A 385 -23.99 8.91 6.11
C LYS A 385 -23.15 8.15 7.12
N ASP A 386 -22.12 8.80 7.67
CA ASP A 386 -21.26 8.18 8.67
C ASP A 386 -22.07 7.92 9.96
N THR A 387 -22.90 8.88 10.39
CA THR A 387 -23.86 8.69 11.50
C THR A 387 -24.81 7.53 11.25
N ALA A 388 -25.39 7.46 10.04
CA ALA A 388 -26.31 6.39 9.68
C ALA A 388 -25.64 5.02 9.70
N HIS A 389 -24.38 4.92 9.27
CA HIS A 389 -23.62 3.67 9.34
C HIS A 389 -23.42 3.23 10.79
N VAL A 390 -23.03 4.15 11.67
CA VAL A 390 -22.79 3.88 13.09
C VAL A 390 -24.06 3.42 13.78
N LEU A 391 -25.19 4.10 13.56
CA LEU A 391 -26.47 3.69 14.15
C LEU A 391 -26.92 2.32 13.64
N LYS A 392 -26.70 2.00 12.36
CA LYS A 392 -26.97 0.66 11.83
C LYS A 392 -26.07 -0.41 12.44
N HIS A 393 -24.83 -0.07 12.73
CA HIS A 393 -23.91 -0.97 13.40
C HIS A 393 -24.31 -1.23 14.86
N ILE A 394 -24.65 -0.17 15.61
CA ILE A 394 -25.06 -0.25 17.02
C ILE A 394 -26.39 -0.99 17.19
N PHE A 395 -27.41 -0.64 16.40
CA PHE A 395 -28.79 -1.14 16.56
C PHE A 395 -29.15 -2.30 15.61
N LYS A 396 -28.23 -2.74 14.76
CA LYS A 396 -28.39 -3.88 13.84
C LYS A 396 -29.70 -3.79 13.03
N GLU A 397 -30.61 -4.75 13.18
CA GLU A 397 -31.89 -4.83 12.47
C GLU A 397 -32.78 -3.59 12.67
N ARG A 398 -32.65 -2.91 13.82
CA ARG A 398 -33.38 -1.66 14.12
C ARG A 398 -32.64 -0.40 13.65
N GLY A 399 -31.49 -0.57 12.98
CA GLY A 399 -30.64 0.51 12.50
C GLY A 399 -31.36 1.54 11.62
N GLU A 400 -32.19 1.09 10.68
CA GLU A 400 -32.94 2.02 9.83
C GLU A 400 -33.96 2.83 10.63
N ALA A 401 -34.66 2.20 11.57
CA ALA A 401 -35.60 2.90 12.44
C ALA A 401 -34.89 3.92 13.33
N ALA A 402 -33.72 3.56 13.88
CA ALA A 402 -32.86 4.48 14.62
C ALA A 402 -32.47 5.71 13.78
N VAL A 403 -32.06 5.50 12.52
CA VAL A 403 -31.72 6.60 11.60
C VAL A 403 -32.92 7.50 11.31
N GLN A 404 -34.13 6.95 11.18
CA GLN A 404 -35.32 7.78 10.97
C GLN A 404 -35.74 8.56 12.21
N MET A 405 -35.54 7.98 13.41
CA MET A 405 -35.83 8.66 14.67
C MET A 405 -34.87 9.83 14.87
N ILE A 406 -33.56 9.61 14.76
CA ILE A 406 -32.56 10.65 15.06
C ILE A 406 -32.65 11.85 14.12
N LYS A 407 -33.11 11.65 12.87
CA LYS A 407 -33.29 12.69 11.85
C LYS A 407 -34.30 13.78 12.25
N ARG A 408 -35.13 13.53 13.25
CA ARG A 408 -36.09 14.52 13.76
C ARG A 408 -35.39 15.70 14.44
N HIS A 409 -34.16 15.49 14.92
CA HIS A 409 -33.36 16.55 15.52
C HIS A 409 -32.62 17.35 14.44
N PRO A 410 -32.64 18.70 14.45
CA PRO A 410 -32.03 19.52 13.40
C PRO A 410 -30.53 19.27 13.22
N ASN A 411 -29.82 19.03 14.33
CA ASN A 411 -28.35 18.88 14.36
C ASN A 411 -27.85 17.42 14.30
N TRP A 412 -28.69 16.45 13.90
CA TRP A 412 -28.42 15.01 14.06
C TRP A 412 -27.14 14.48 13.39
N PHE A 413 -26.62 15.18 12.38
CA PHE A 413 -25.42 14.78 11.63
C PHE A 413 -24.22 15.73 11.85
N HIS A 414 -24.38 16.77 12.66
CA HIS A 414 -23.31 17.69 13.01
C HIS A 414 -22.55 17.28 14.27
N VAL A 415 -23.10 16.34 15.05
CA VAL A 415 -22.48 15.83 16.26
C VAL A 415 -21.41 14.78 15.91
N PRO A 416 -20.20 14.85 16.50
CA PRO A 416 -19.15 13.87 16.27
C PRO A 416 -19.59 12.44 16.62
N ILE A 417 -19.33 11.51 15.71
CA ILE A 417 -19.68 10.10 15.85
C ILE A 417 -19.00 9.44 17.06
N LEU A 418 -17.76 9.85 17.35
CA LEU A 418 -17.02 9.37 18.51
C LEU A 418 -17.78 9.64 19.81
N GLN A 419 -18.35 10.85 19.95
CA GLN A 419 -19.17 11.21 21.12
C GLN A 419 -20.42 10.34 21.22
N MET A 420 -21.09 10.06 20.09
CA MET A 420 -22.27 9.19 20.09
C MET A 420 -21.92 7.79 20.62
N GLN A 421 -20.80 7.23 20.15
CA GLN A 421 -20.36 5.91 20.60
C GLN A 421 -19.93 5.91 22.07
N GLU A 422 -19.14 6.88 22.51
CA GLU A 422 -18.75 7.03 23.92
C GLU A 422 -19.98 7.15 24.84
N THR A 423 -21.01 7.86 24.38
CA THR A 423 -22.29 7.99 25.10
C THR A 423 -23.01 6.65 25.22
N VAL A 424 -23.12 5.88 24.13
CA VAL A 424 -23.68 4.52 24.19
C VAL A 424 -22.91 3.64 25.17
N GLU A 425 -21.59 3.59 25.06
CA GLU A 425 -20.74 2.77 25.94
C GLU A 425 -20.89 3.15 27.41
N LYS A 426 -20.96 4.45 27.72
CA LYS A 426 -21.13 4.94 29.08
C LYS A 426 -22.52 4.60 29.64
N LEU A 427 -23.57 4.75 28.84
CA LEU A 427 -24.94 4.39 29.24
C LEU A 427 -25.06 2.87 29.50
N LEU A 428 -24.47 2.04 28.63
CA LEU A 428 -24.41 0.59 28.86
C LEU A 428 -23.68 0.25 30.18
N LYS A 429 -22.55 0.92 30.48
CA LYS A 429 -21.84 0.78 31.77
C LYS A 429 -22.70 1.18 32.97
N LYS A 430 -23.58 2.18 32.82
CA LYS A 430 -24.60 2.56 33.83
C LYS A 430 -25.82 1.62 33.85
N LYS A 431 -25.75 0.46 33.18
CA LYS A 431 -26.77 -0.59 33.10
C LYS A 431 -28.03 -0.19 32.32
N PHE A 432 -27.99 0.83 31.47
CA PHE A 432 -29.06 1.03 30.48
C PHE A 432 -28.95 -0.05 29.40
N THR A 433 -30.08 -0.50 28.88
CA THR A 433 -30.13 -1.45 27.77
C THR A 433 -30.06 -0.72 26.43
N LEU A 434 -29.73 -1.42 25.34
CA LEU A 434 -29.82 -0.85 23.99
C LEU A 434 -31.26 -0.41 23.66
N ASP A 435 -32.27 -1.06 24.22
CA ASP A 435 -33.67 -0.67 24.05
C ASP A 435 -34.00 0.65 24.72
N ASP A 436 -33.49 0.86 25.96
CA ASP A 436 -33.64 2.14 26.66
C ASP A 436 -33.04 3.29 25.83
N ILE A 437 -31.84 3.06 25.27
CA ILE A 437 -31.12 4.05 24.44
C ILE A 437 -31.84 4.27 23.11
N PHE A 438 -32.31 3.21 22.45
CA PHE A 438 -33.03 3.31 21.18
C PHE A 438 -34.29 4.17 21.33
N ASN A 439 -35.06 3.95 22.39
CA ASN A 439 -36.29 4.71 22.65
C ASN A 439 -36.01 6.20 22.96
N ASN A 440 -34.78 6.53 23.36
CA ASN A 440 -34.32 7.88 23.67
C ASN A 440 -33.15 8.32 22.79
N ILE A 441 -33.12 7.90 21.51
CA ILE A 441 -31.93 8.00 20.66
C ILE A 441 -31.31 9.40 20.52
N HIS A 442 -32.12 10.46 20.65
CA HIS A 442 -31.63 11.84 20.60
C HIS A 442 -30.65 12.16 21.71
N ILE A 443 -30.67 11.43 22.84
CA ILE A 443 -29.70 11.59 23.92
C ILE A 443 -28.25 11.42 23.45
N LEU A 444 -28.02 10.66 22.37
CA LEU A 444 -26.69 10.45 21.79
C LEU A 444 -26.09 11.71 21.15
N LEU A 445 -26.92 12.73 20.88
CA LEU A 445 -26.49 14.01 20.30
C LEU A 445 -25.90 14.96 21.34
N TYR A 446 -26.15 14.71 22.62
CA TYR A 446 -25.82 15.63 23.70
C TYR A 446 -24.44 15.35 24.31
N PRO A 447 -23.73 16.37 24.81
CA PRO A 447 -22.45 16.17 25.49
C PRO A 447 -22.58 15.26 26.71
N LEU A 448 -21.67 14.29 26.82
CA LEU A 448 -21.74 13.25 27.85
C LEU A 448 -21.81 13.81 29.28
N HIS A 449 -21.04 14.87 29.58
CA HIS A 449 -21.03 15.48 30.91
C HIS A 449 -22.41 16.01 31.33
N ARG A 450 -23.17 16.62 30.41
CA ARG A 450 -24.54 17.12 30.69
C ARG A 450 -25.49 15.97 30.98
N ILE A 451 -25.39 14.91 30.19
CA ILE A 451 -26.20 13.70 30.40
C ILE A 451 -25.90 13.12 31.78
N GLU A 452 -24.62 13.02 32.16
CA GLU A 452 -24.23 12.49 33.46
C GLU A 452 -24.67 13.37 34.63
N GLU A 453 -24.56 14.68 34.49
CA GLU A 453 -25.05 15.65 35.48
C GLU A 453 -26.55 15.45 35.73
N LYS A 454 -27.38 15.50 34.67
CA LYS A 454 -28.83 15.36 34.80
C LYS A 454 -29.23 13.96 35.31
N LEU A 455 -28.54 12.90 34.88
CA LEU A 455 -28.77 11.56 35.43
C LEU A 455 -28.43 11.47 36.93
N THR A 456 -27.38 12.18 37.37
CA THR A 456 -27.00 12.21 38.80
C THR A 456 -28.04 12.98 39.62
N LEU A 457 -28.54 14.11 39.10
CA LEU A 457 -29.64 14.86 39.72
C LEU A 457 -30.89 14.00 39.91
N LEU A 458 -31.27 13.24 38.89
CA LEU A 458 -32.42 12.32 38.94
C LEU A 458 -32.22 11.16 39.95
N GLN A 459 -30.97 10.79 40.25
CA GLN A 459 -30.66 9.74 41.23
C GLN A 459 -30.68 10.23 42.68
N ILE A 460 -30.35 11.50 42.92
CA ILE A 460 -30.39 12.11 44.26
C ILE A 460 -31.84 12.24 44.79
N ALA A 461 -32.82 12.18 43.87
CA ALA A 461 -34.25 12.16 44.18
C ALA A 461 -34.71 13.35 45.04
N ASP A 462 -34.17 14.54 44.79
CA ASP A 462 -34.54 15.79 45.48
C ASP A 462 -36.07 16.01 45.45
N PRO A 463 -36.75 16.12 46.61
CA PRO A 463 -38.18 16.36 46.68
C PRO A 463 -38.65 17.57 45.88
N LYS A 464 -37.85 18.64 45.78
CA LYS A 464 -38.20 19.83 44.99
C LYS A 464 -38.24 19.53 43.50
N LEU A 465 -37.27 18.77 43.01
CA LEU A 465 -37.21 18.36 41.61
C LEU A 465 -38.37 17.42 41.24
N GLN A 466 -38.80 16.56 42.16
CA GLN A 466 -39.96 15.69 41.95
C GLN A 466 -41.26 16.48 41.83
N ASP A 467 -41.43 17.52 42.65
CA ASP A 467 -42.58 18.42 42.62
C ASP A 467 -42.61 19.25 41.32
N GLU A 468 -41.46 19.80 40.91
CA GLU A 468 -41.32 20.54 39.65
C GLU A 468 -41.57 19.69 38.40
N LEU A 469 -41.13 18.42 38.40
CA LEU A 469 -41.36 17.49 37.30
C LEU A 469 -42.75 16.86 37.33
N GLY A 470 -43.42 16.84 38.49
CA GLY A 470 -44.69 16.14 38.70
C GLY A 470 -44.58 14.62 38.56
N VAL A 471 -43.40 14.03 38.79
CA VAL A 471 -43.14 12.59 38.60
C VAL A 471 -42.45 11.97 39.81
N GLU A 472 -42.99 10.83 40.25
CA GLU A 472 -42.38 9.97 41.27
C GLU A 472 -41.13 9.25 40.73
N LEU A 473 -39.95 9.86 40.90
CA LEU A 473 -38.68 9.36 40.35
C LEU A 473 -38.34 7.93 40.79
N TYR A 474 -38.76 7.50 41.98
CA TYR A 474 -38.50 6.16 42.50
C TYR A 474 -39.25 5.05 41.73
N ARG A 475 -40.31 5.39 40.99
CA ARG A 475 -41.06 4.45 40.13
C ARG A 475 -40.61 4.49 38.67
N ALA A 476 -39.78 5.47 38.30
CA ALA A 476 -39.35 5.64 36.93
C ALA A 476 -38.46 4.47 36.48
N ASN A 477 -38.82 3.84 35.37
CA ASN A 477 -37.97 2.85 34.74
C ASN A 477 -36.77 3.52 34.02
N LYS A 478 -35.80 2.72 33.58
CA LYS A 478 -34.59 3.24 32.93
C LYS A 478 -34.86 4.03 31.65
N THR A 479 -35.81 3.58 30.82
CA THR A 479 -36.25 4.32 29.63
C THR A 479 -36.80 5.70 30.01
N GLN A 480 -37.61 5.79 31.06
CA GLN A 480 -38.16 7.06 31.56
C GLN A 480 -37.08 7.96 32.16
N LEU A 481 -36.10 7.40 32.87
CA LEU A 481 -34.97 8.17 33.40
C LEU A 481 -34.14 8.82 32.29
N LEU A 482 -33.90 8.11 31.17
CA LEU A 482 -33.23 8.71 30.00
C LEU A 482 -34.09 9.79 29.35
N ALA A 483 -35.40 9.58 29.25
CA ALA A 483 -36.33 10.58 28.71
C ALA A 483 -36.32 11.87 29.56
N LEU A 484 -36.37 11.72 30.89
CA LEU A 484 -36.30 12.85 31.84
C LEU A 484 -34.95 13.55 31.79
N ALA A 485 -33.85 12.81 31.68
CA ALA A 485 -32.53 13.41 31.53
C ALA A 485 -32.43 14.24 30.25
N LEU A 486 -32.91 13.71 29.13
CA LEU A 486 -32.97 14.44 27.86
C LEU A 486 -33.87 15.67 27.96
N TYR A 487 -35.03 15.55 28.60
CA TYR A 487 -35.94 16.68 28.85
C TYR A 487 -35.26 17.79 29.66
N LEU A 488 -34.58 17.45 30.76
CA LEU A 488 -33.88 18.42 31.59
C LEU A 488 -32.73 19.11 30.83
N VAL A 489 -32.03 18.39 29.96
CA VAL A 489 -31.02 19.02 29.10
C VAL A 489 -31.67 19.99 28.13
N GLU A 490 -32.75 19.61 27.45
CA GLU A 490 -33.45 20.50 26.50
C GLU A 490 -34.11 21.69 27.17
N LEU A 491 -34.60 21.52 28.40
CA LEU A 491 -35.21 22.59 29.19
C LEU A 491 -34.22 23.75 29.42
N ASP A 492 -32.96 23.44 29.75
CA ASP A 492 -31.89 24.45 29.90
C ASP A 492 -31.65 25.25 28.61
N PHE A 493 -31.98 24.67 27.45
CA PHE A 493 -31.81 25.28 26.13
C PHE A 493 -33.14 25.62 25.45
N HIS A 494 -34.24 25.71 26.20
CA HIS A 494 -35.56 26.09 25.69
C HIS A 494 -36.01 25.27 24.46
N PHE A 495 -35.58 24.00 24.37
CA PHE A 495 -35.91 23.08 23.28
C PHE A 495 -35.49 23.58 21.88
N THR A 496 -34.47 24.44 21.77
CA THR A 496 -33.96 24.87 20.46
C THR A 496 -33.15 23.77 19.75
N GLY A 497 -32.71 22.74 20.48
CA GLY A 497 -31.78 21.72 20.00
C GLY A 497 -30.31 22.20 19.99
N ASP A 498 -30.01 23.37 20.58
CA ASP A 498 -28.64 23.89 20.73
C ASP A 498 -27.89 23.29 21.92
N GLY A 499 -28.57 22.54 22.77
CA GLY A 499 -27.95 21.81 23.88
C GLY A 499 -26.95 20.74 23.43
N VAL A 500 -26.91 20.42 22.13
CA VAL A 500 -25.88 19.56 21.53
C VAL A 500 -24.48 20.21 21.51
N TRP A 501 -24.41 21.54 21.60
CA TRP A 501 -23.15 22.27 21.52
C TRP A 501 -22.46 22.42 22.88
N PRO A 502 -21.13 22.19 22.97
CA PRO A 502 -20.33 22.53 24.15
C PRO A 502 -20.33 24.03 24.43
N GLU A 503 -20.25 24.40 25.70
CA GLU A 503 -20.31 25.79 26.21
C GLU A 503 -19.31 26.75 25.54
N GLN A 504 -18.15 26.24 25.13
CA GLN A 504 -17.09 27.02 24.47
C GLN A 504 -17.47 27.56 23.07
N VAL A 505 -18.52 27.03 22.42
CA VAL A 505 -18.94 27.50 21.08
C VAL A 505 -20.03 28.55 21.13
N GLN A 506 -20.88 28.48 22.14
CA GLN A 506 -21.94 29.47 22.34
C GLN A 506 -21.37 30.89 22.53
N GLN A 507 -20.07 31.01 22.87
CA GLN A 507 -19.35 32.28 22.96
C GLN A 507 -18.60 32.69 21.68
N SER A 508 -18.32 31.78 20.74
CA SER A 508 -17.45 32.05 19.57
C SER A 508 -18.17 32.51 18.29
N ASP A 509 -19.49 32.34 18.22
CA ASP A 509 -20.27 32.66 17.01
C ASP A 509 -20.45 34.17 16.76
N ALA A 510 -19.92 35.04 17.63
CA ALA A 510 -20.00 36.48 17.45
C ALA A 510 -18.94 37.06 16.49
N SER A 511 -17.88 36.34 16.10
CA SER A 511 -16.81 36.93 15.27
C SER A 511 -15.88 35.90 14.62
N SER A 512 -16.01 35.64 13.31
CA SER A 512 -14.85 35.50 12.39
C SER A 512 -15.24 34.97 11.00
N THR A 513 -15.29 35.86 10.01
CA THR A 513 -15.13 35.53 8.60
C THR A 513 -13.64 35.29 8.32
N ILE A 514 -13.20 34.04 8.35
CA ILE A 514 -11.81 33.67 8.02
C ILE A 514 -11.70 33.47 6.50
N ASN A 515 -11.01 34.40 5.82
CA ASN A 515 -10.54 34.19 4.44
C ASN A 515 -9.37 33.19 4.46
N VAL A 516 -9.58 31.97 3.98
CA VAL A 516 -8.54 30.93 3.93
C VAL A 516 -8.14 30.64 2.48
N GLU A 517 -6.89 30.93 2.13
CA GLU A 517 -6.30 30.50 0.86
C GLU A 517 -5.94 29.00 0.91
N LEU A 518 -6.37 28.26 -0.12
CA LEU A 518 -6.08 26.83 -0.26
C LEU A 518 -4.61 26.59 -0.66
N PRO A 519 -3.90 25.65 -0.02
CA PRO A 519 -2.56 25.22 -0.44
C PRO A 519 -2.52 24.81 -1.92
N SER A 520 -1.54 25.33 -2.66
CA SER A 520 -1.35 25.05 -4.10
C SER A 520 -1.14 23.56 -4.41
N SER A 521 -0.69 22.77 -3.43
CA SER A 521 -0.56 21.30 -3.53
C SER A 521 -1.88 20.57 -3.75
N LEU A 522 -3.02 21.13 -3.33
CA LEU A 522 -4.36 20.54 -3.50
C LEU A 522 -4.91 20.68 -4.92
N ARG A 523 -4.40 21.64 -5.71
CA ARG A 523 -4.84 21.88 -7.11
C ARG A 523 -4.22 20.93 -8.12
N SER A 524 -3.16 20.20 -7.75
CA SER A 524 -2.50 19.28 -8.66
C SER A 524 -3.14 17.90 -8.65
N GLU A 525 -3.61 17.44 -9.81
CA GLU A 525 -3.90 16.03 -10.03
C GLU A 525 -2.62 15.22 -9.77
N TYR A 526 -2.63 14.41 -8.71
CA TYR A 526 -1.56 13.48 -8.43
C TYR A 526 -1.58 12.36 -9.49
N LYS A 527 -0.93 12.60 -10.63
CA LYS A 527 -0.64 11.58 -11.64
C LYS A 527 0.52 10.74 -11.11
N PHE A 528 0.24 9.46 -10.89
CA PHE A 528 1.21 8.44 -10.50
C PHE A 528 2.53 8.60 -11.28
N GLY A 529 3.67 8.76 -10.59
CA GLY A 529 5.00 8.65 -11.20
C GLY A 529 5.82 9.93 -11.40
N LYS A 530 5.43 11.11 -10.88
CA LYS A 530 6.32 12.28 -10.86
C LYS A 530 7.06 12.39 -9.53
N LYS A 531 8.40 12.41 -9.61
CA LYS A 531 9.31 12.69 -8.49
C LYS A 531 9.00 14.10 -7.93
N PRO A 532 9.04 14.34 -6.61
CA PRO A 532 8.86 15.68 -6.06
C PRO A 532 9.93 16.64 -6.63
N PRO A 533 9.60 17.90 -6.89
CA PRO A 533 10.61 18.90 -7.24
C PRO A 533 11.56 19.08 -6.05
N THR A 534 12.85 18.94 -6.30
CA THR A 534 13.92 19.29 -5.36
C THR A 534 13.87 20.78 -5.10
N ALA A 535 13.81 21.16 -3.83
CA ALA A 535 13.98 22.55 -3.40
C ALA A 535 15.33 23.07 -3.90
N THR A 536 15.30 23.98 -4.86
CA THR A 536 16.46 24.80 -5.23
C THR A 536 16.64 25.82 -4.12
N GLY A 537 17.75 25.69 -3.39
CA GLY A 537 18.21 26.72 -2.47
C GLY A 537 18.47 28.01 -3.23
N THR A 538 17.84 29.08 -2.78
CA THR A 538 18.19 30.45 -3.13
C THR A 538 19.57 30.77 -2.55
N THR A 539 20.48 31.19 -3.43
CA THR A 539 21.65 32.01 -3.12
C THR A 539 21.27 33.30 -2.43
#